data_AF-C0NB37-F1
#
_entry.id   AF-C0NB37-F1
#
_cell.length_a   1.000
_cell.length_b   1.000
_cell.length_c   1.000
_cell.angle_alpha   90.00
_cell.angle_beta   90.00
_cell.angle_gamma   90.00
#
_symmetry.space_group_name_H-M   'P 1'
#
loop_
_entity.id
_entity.type
_entity.pdbx_description
1 polymer ?
#
loop_
_entity_poly.entity_id
_entity_poly.type
_entity_poly.pdbx_seq_one_letter_code
_entity_poly.pdbx_strand_id
1 'polypeptide(L)'
;MSAQNSAGIQTLLDAEREAQKIVQNDRTKRIKDARTEAQNEIEEYRQKKEEEFKKFEAEHSSGNKVAEDEANKEAEVKVQEIKNIGKKKGGQVIGDLIHAVTDVNPQVPQKLAGNS
;
A
#
# COMPACT_ATOMS: atom_id res chain seq x y z
N MET A 1 -26.30 15.24 81.00
CA MET A 1 -25.25 15.76 80.08
C MET A 1 -24.66 14.69 79.13
N SER A 2 -25.11 13.42 79.14
CA SER A 2 -24.58 12.37 78.24
C SER A 2 -25.17 12.38 76.82
N ALA A 3 -26.47 12.67 76.68
CA ALA A 3 -27.16 12.65 75.38
C ALA A 3 -26.66 13.72 74.39
N GLN A 4 -26.22 14.88 74.90
CA GLN A 4 -25.68 15.97 74.08
C GLN A 4 -24.28 15.63 73.53
N ASN A 5 -23.47 14.89 74.31
CA ASN A 5 -22.20 14.35 73.84
C ASN A 5 -22.39 13.26 72.78
N SER A 6 -23.36 12.36 72.94
CA SER A 6 -23.62 11.33 71.93
C SER A 6 -24.12 11.90 70.61
N ALA A 7 -24.96 12.94 70.63
CA ALA A 7 -25.44 13.60 69.42
C ALA A 7 -24.29 14.31 68.66
N GLY A 8 -23.42 15.04 69.36
CA GLY A 8 -22.26 15.69 68.75
C GLY A 8 -21.27 14.70 68.13
N ILE A 9 -21.01 13.57 68.81
CA ILE A 9 -20.16 12.51 68.26
C ILE A 9 -20.78 11.90 67.01
N GLN A 10 -22.10 11.65 67.01
CA GLN A 10 -22.77 11.11 65.84
C GLN A 10 -22.65 12.03 64.62
N THR A 11 -22.83 13.34 64.81
CA THR A 11 -22.64 14.33 63.74
C THR A 11 -21.21 14.30 63.19
N LEU A 12 -20.20 14.17 64.04
CA LEU A 12 -18.79 14.06 63.60
C LEU A 12 -18.54 12.77 62.81
N LEU A 13 -19.10 11.64 63.24
CA LEU A 13 -18.98 10.36 62.53
C LEU A 13 -19.68 10.41 61.17
N ASP A 14 -20.84 11.05 61.07
CA ASP A 14 -21.55 11.21 59.81
C ASP A 14 -20.78 12.13 58.85
N ALA A 15 -20.22 13.23 59.35
CA ALA A 15 -19.33 14.11 58.58
C ALA A 15 -18.06 13.40 58.11
N GLU A 16 -17.46 12.53 58.94
CA GLU A 16 -16.29 11.74 58.56
C GLU A 16 -16.63 10.76 57.42
N ARG A 17 -17.77 10.05 57.51
CA ARG A 17 -18.21 9.15 56.44
C ARG A 17 -18.49 9.90 55.13
N GLU A 18 -19.11 11.07 55.21
CA GLU A 18 -19.37 11.89 54.03
C GLU A 18 -18.07 12.39 53.39
N ALA A 19 -17.13 12.88 54.20
CA ALA A 19 -15.80 13.27 53.73
C ALA A 19 -15.05 12.11 53.08
N GLN A 20 -15.07 10.92 53.68
CA GLN A 20 -14.45 9.72 53.10
C GLN A 20 -15.10 9.34 51.76
N LYS A 21 -16.43 9.40 51.66
CA LYS A 21 -17.16 9.13 50.42
C LYS A 21 -16.83 10.13 49.32
N ILE A 22 -16.71 11.41 49.65
CA ILE A 22 -16.30 12.46 48.69
C ILE A 22 -14.89 12.17 48.17
N VAL A 23 -13.93 11.89 49.05
CA VAL A 23 -12.55 11.58 48.66
C VAL A 23 -12.48 10.32 47.79
N GLN A 24 -13.23 9.27 48.12
CA GLN A 24 -13.27 8.04 47.33
C GLN A 24 -13.89 8.26 45.94
N ASN A 25 -14.97 9.03 45.86
CA ASN A 25 -15.61 9.37 44.60
C ASN A 25 -14.69 10.22 43.71
N ASP A 26 -14.04 11.21 44.27
CA ASP A 26 -13.09 12.06 43.55
C ASP A 26 -11.89 11.26 43.02
N ARG A 27 -11.33 10.35 43.83
CA ARG A 27 -10.28 9.43 43.39
C ARG A 27 -10.75 8.54 42.24
N THR A 28 -11.94 7.95 42.36
CA THR A 28 -12.51 7.09 41.31
C THR A 28 -12.73 7.87 40.02
N LYS A 29 -13.26 9.09 40.13
CA LYS A 29 -13.49 9.99 38.99
C LYS A 29 -12.16 10.33 38.30
N ARG A 30 -11.13 10.75 39.04
CA ARG A 30 -9.80 11.06 38.49
C ARG A 30 -9.19 9.88 37.73
N ILE A 31 -9.32 8.66 38.27
CA ILE A 31 -8.82 7.45 37.58
C ILE A 31 -9.61 7.18 36.29
N LYS A 32 -10.93 7.36 36.31
CA LYS A 32 -11.77 7.15 35.14
C LYS A 32 -11.46 8.18 34.05
N ASP A 33 -11.37 9.46 34.42
CA ASP A 33 -11.07 10.56 33.51
C ASP A 33 -9.70 10.34 32.86
N ALA A 34 -8.67 10.00 33.64
CA ALA A 34 -7.33 9.70 33.10
C ALA A 34 -7.32 8.48 32.15
N ARG A 35 -8.14 7.46 32.40
CA ARG A 35 -8.28 6.31 31.47
C ARG A 35 -8.95 6.72 30.17
N THR A 36 -10.01 7.51 30.25
CA THR A 36 -10.73 8.00 29.07
C THR A 36 -9.85 8.93 28.24
N GLU A 37 -9.11 9.84 28.88
CA GLU A 37 -8.17 10.74 28.20
C GLU A 37 -7.08 9.94 27.47
N ALA A 38 -6.45 8.97 28.13
CA ALA A 38 -5.46 8.11 27.49
C ALA A 38 -6.03 7.28 26.33
N GLN A 39 -7.28 6.81 26.43
CA GLN A 39 -7.95 6.10 25.33
C GLN A 39 -8.21 7.03 24.14
N ASN A 40 -8.67 8.25 24.39
CA ASN A 40 -8.91 9.24 23.36
C ASN A 40 -7.60 9.60 22.63
N GLU A 41 -6.51 9.84 23.35
CA GLU A 41 -5.21 10.12 22.74
C GLU A 41 -4.71 8.96 21.86
N ILE A 42 -4.91 7.72 22.29
CA ILE A 42 -4.56 6.53 21.50
C ILE A 42 -5.40 6.46 20.22
N GLU A 43 -6.70 6.71 20.31
CA GLU A 43 -7.59 6.71 19.15
C GLU A 43 -7.25 7.84 18.17
N GLU A 44 -7.01 9.05 18.65
CA GLU A 44 -6.57 10.18 17.81
C GLU A 44 -5.24 9.87 17.11
N TYR A 45 -4.27 9.32 17.85
CA TYR A 45 -2.99 8.92 17.26
C TYR A 45 -3.17 7.83 16.19
N ARG A 46 -4.03 6.84 16.47
CA ARG A 46 -4.34 5.77 15.52
C ARG A 46 -5.01 6.33 14.26
N GLN A 47 -5.99 7.20 14.40
CA GLN A 47 -6.66 7.84 13.28
C GLN A 47 -5.69 8.66 12.44
N LYS A 48 -4.85 9.47 13.08
CA LYS A 48 -3.81 10.25 12.40
C LYS A 48 -2.84 9.34 11.62
N LYS A 49 -2.40 8.24 12.22
CA LYS A 49 -1.50 7.29 11.55
C LYS A 49 -2.17 6.55 10.41
N GLU A 50 -3.44 6.19 10.55
CA GLU A 50 -4.24 5.61 9.47
C GLU A 50 -4.41 6.59 8.30
N GLU A 51 -4.64 7.88 8.58
CA GLU A 51 -4.71 8.92 7.54
C GLU A 51 -3.36 9.14 6.85
N GLU A 52 -2.26 9.19 7.61
CA GLU A 52 -0.90 9.25 7.06
C GLU A 52 -0.62 8.02 6.17
N PHE A 53 -1.00 6.83 6.62
CA PHE A 53 -0.84 5.59 5.85
C PHE A 53 -1.66 5.60 4.58
N LYS A 54 -2.93 6.01 4.63
CA LYS A 54 -3.79 6.11 3.43
C LYS A 54 -3.28 7.14 2.44
N LYS A 55 -2.78 8.29 2.91
CA LYS A 55 -2.13 9.28 2.03
C LYS A 55 -0.88 8.71 1.38
N PHE A 56 -0.04 8.04 2.16
CA PHE A 56 1.16 7.39 1.65
C PHE A 56 0.82 6.31 0.61
N GLU A 57 -0.16 5.45 0.89
CA GLU A 57 -0.67 4.46 -0.05
C GLU A 57 -1.21 5.13 -1.32
N ALA A 58 -2.02 6.19 -1.22
CA ALA A 58 -2.56 6.87 -2.40
C ALA A 58 -1.46 7.49 -3.26
N GLU A 59 -0.48 8.16 -2.64
CA GLU A 59 0.66 8.76 -3.34
C GLU A 59 1.55 7.69 -4.00
N HIS A 60 1.84 6.60 -3.30
CA HIS A 60 2.76 5.56 -3.80
C HIS A 60 2.06 4.53 -4.69
N SER A 61 0.76 4.31 -4.53
CA SER A 61 -0.06 3.49 -5.43
C SER A 61 -0.07 4.08 -6.84
N SER A 62 -0.06 5.42 -6.95
CA SER A 62 0.01 6.10 -8.24
C SER A 62 1.33 5.90 -8.97
N GLY A 63 2.43 5.63 -8.24
CA GLY A 63 3.75 5.40 -8.82
C GLY A 63 3.78 4.21 -9.78
N ASN A 64 3.07 3.12 -9.44
CA ASN A 64 2.94 1.97 -10.33
C ASN A 64 2.20 2.33 -11.62
N LYS A 65 1.14 3.13 -11.50
CA LYS A 65 0.33 3.51 -12.66
C LYS A 65 1.09 4.43 -13.61
N VAL A 66 1.82 5.40 -13.09
CA VAL A 66 2.68 6.27 -13.91
C VAL A 66 3.79 5.46 -14.59
N ALA A 67 4.45 4.56 -13.87
CA ALA A 67 5.49 3.69 -14.44
C ALA A 67 4.92 2.74 -15.51
N GLU A 68 3.72 2.19 -15.29
CA GLU A 68 3.02 1.35 -16.25
C GLU A 68 2.61 2.13 -17.51
N ASP A 69 2.05 3.34 -17.34
CA ASP A 69 1.66 4.21 -18.46
C ASP A 69 2.89 4.64 -19.29
N GLU A 70 4.01 4.95 -18.64
CA GLU A 70 5.26 5.32 -19.31
C GLU A 70 5.87 4.13 -20.05
N ALA A 71 5.91 2.94 -19.42
CA ALA A 71 6.35 1.70 -20.07
C ALA A 71 5.46 1.33 -21.26
N ASN A 72 4.13 1.49 -21.15
CA ASN A 72 3.19 1.24 -22.25
C ASN A 72 3.44 2.20 -23.42
N LYS A 73 3.69 3.48 -23.14
CA LYS A 73 3.99 4.47 -24.16
C LYS A 73 5.29 4.17 -24.89
N GLU A 74 6.35 3.77 -24.17
CA GLU A 74 7.60 3.32 -24.79
C GLU A 74 7.41 2.05 -25.64
N ALA A 75 6.62 1.09 -25.13
CA ALA A 75 6.30 -0.13 -25.85
C ALA A 75 5.54 0.16 -27.15
N GLU A 76 4.56 1.08 -27.13
CA GLU A 76 3.84 1.50 -28.33
C GLU A 76 4.77 2.13 -29.37
N VAL A 77 5.70 3.00 -28.95
CA VAL A 77 6.71 3.59 -29.84
C VAL A 77 7.55 2.49 -30.48
N LYS A 78 8.01 1.51 -29.71
CA LYS A 78 8.78 0.37 -30.21
C LYS A 78 7.99 -0.51 -31.17
N VAL A 79 6.72 -0.77 -30.88
CA VAL A 79 5.82 -1.51 -31.78
C VAL A 79 5.65 -0.77 -33.11
N GLN A 80 5.48 0.55 -33.09
CA GLN A 80 5.38 1.34 -34.32
C GLN A 80 6.71 1.35 -35.11
N GLU A 81 7.85 1.45 -34.42
CA GLU A 81 9.17 1.33 -35.03
C GLU A 81 9.34 -0.02 -35.75
N ILE A 82 9.01 -1.13 -35.08
CA ILE A 82 9.06 -2.49 -35.65
C ILE A 82 8.13 -2.60 -36.86
N LYS A 83 6.90 -2.10 -36.77
CA LYS A 83 5.94 -2.10 -37.90
C LYS A 83 6.48 -1.32 -39.09
N ASN A 84 7.13 -0.18 -38.87
CA ASN A 84 7.72 0.62 -39.94
C ASN A 84 8.92 -0.07 -40.60
N ILE A 85 9.80 -0.71 -39.81
CA ILE A 85 10.90 -1.52 -40.34
C ILE A 85 10.35 -2.69 -41.16
N GLY A 86 9.33 -3.39 -40.64
CA GLY A 86 8.67 -4.49 -41.34
C GLY A 86 8.06 -4.04 -42.68
N LYS A 87 7.40 -2.88 -42.73
CA LYS A 87 6.89 -2.32 -43.99
C LYS A 87 8.02 -1.97 -44.97
N LYS A 88 9.12 -1.38 -44.48
CA LYS A 88 10.23 -0.95 -45.32
C LYS A 88 11.05 -2.11 -45.89
N LYS A 89 11.30 -3.15 -45.09
CA LYS A 89 12.14 -4.30 -45.47
C LYS A 89 11.34 -5.52 -45.93
N GLY A 90 10.03 -5.58 -45.65
CA GLY A 90 9.19 -6.75 -45.95
C GLY A 90 9.20 -7.12 -47.43
N GLY A 91 9.12 -6.14 -48.33
CA GLY A 91 9.20 -6.40 -49.78
C GLY A 91 10.52 -7.03 -50.21
N GLN A 92 11.64 -6.57 -49.63
CA GLN A 92 12.96 -7.15 -49.90
C GLN A 92 13.03 -8.59 -49.41
N VAL A 93 12.61 -8.85 -48.17
CA VAL A 93 12.62 -10.20 -47.59
C VAL A 93 11.75 -11.17 -48.41
N ILE A 94 10.58 -10.72 -48.87
CA ILE A 94 9.72 -11.52 -49.74
C ILE A 94 10.43 -11.82 -51.07
N GLY A 95 11.08 -10.81 -51.68
CA GLY A 95 11.84 -10.99 -52.91
C GLY A 95 13.00 -12.00 -52.75
N ASP A 96 13.78 -11.86 -51.68
CA ASP A 96 14.89 -12.76 -51.37
C ASP A 96 14.39 -14.20 -51.15
N LEU A 97 13.27 -14.36 -50.43
CA LEU A 97 12.64 -15.68 -50.21
C LEU A 97 12.13 -16.30 -51.51
N ILE A 98 11.47 -15.53 -52.38
CA ILE A 98 11.02 -16.03 -53.69
C ILE A 98 12.23 -16.43 -54.53
N HIS A 99 13.26 -15.58 -54.60
CA HIS A 99 14.46 -15.85 -55.36
C HIS A 99 15.14 -17.14 -54.89
N ALA A 100 15.34 -17.30 -53.58
CA ALA A 100 15.94 -18.50 -53.00
C ALA A 100 15.15 -19.79 -53.27
N VAL A 101 13.82 -19.71 -53.41
CA VAL A 101 12.98 -20.87 -53.74
C VAL A 101 12.95 -21.16 -55.25
N THR A 102 13.03 -20.13 -56.08
CA THR A 102 12.95 -20.26 -57.55
C THR A 102 14.30 -20.48 -58.23
N ASP A 103 15.40 -20.05 -57.61
CA ASP A 103 16.75 -20.20 -58.15
C ASP A 103 17.27 -21.61 -57.87
N VAL A 104 16.96 -22.51 -58.79
CA VAL A 104 17.40 -23.91 -58.72
C VAL A 104 18.88 -23.95 -59.05
N ASN A 105 19.71 -24.13 -58.01
CA ASN A 105 21.14 -24.35 -58.16
C ASN A 105 21.48 -25.85 -57.95
N PRO A 106 21.33 -26.69 -59.00
CA PRO A 106 21.54 -28.12 -58.88
C PRO A 106 23.02 -28.40 -58.60
N GLN A 107 23.30 -28.88 -57.40
CA GLN A 107 24.62 -29.35 -57.04
C GLN A 107 24.70 -30.87 -57.21
N VAL A 108 25.78 -31.33 -57.84
CA VAL A 108 26.08 -32.76 -57.91
C VAL A 108 26.28 -33.25 -56.47
N PRO A 109 25.52 -34.26 -56.03
CA PRO A 109 25.70 -34.84 -54.71
C PRO A 109 27.18 -35.21 -54.52
N GLN A 110 27.77 -34.78 -53.41
CA GLN A 110 29.21 -34.88 -53.12
C GLN A 110 29.79 -36.30 -53.33
N LYS A 111 28.94 -37.33 -53.22
CA LYS A 111 29.26 -38.74 -53.45
C LYS A 111 29.60 -39.09 -54.90
N LEU A 112 29.20 -38.27 -55.87
CA LEU A 112 29.41 -38.49 -57.31
C LEU A 112 30.61 -37.70 -57.87
N ALA A 113 31.13 -36.70 -57.15
CA ALA A 113 32.19 -35.80 -57.62
C ALA A 113 33.63 -36.35 -57.42
N GLY A 114 33.80 -37.52 -56.81
CA GLY A 114 35.10 -38.07 -56.40
C GLY A 114 35.74 -39.12 -57.32
N ASN A 115 35.18 -39.40 -58.51
CA ASN A 115 35.69 -40.43 -59.43
C ASN A 115 36.08 -39.88 -60.82
N SER A 116 36.73 -38.71 -60.89
CA SER A 116 37.34 -38.19 -62.14
C SER A 116 38.75 -37.70 -61.89
#